data_AF-A0A266Q3K1-F1
#
_entry.id   AF-A0A266Q3K1-F1
#
_cell.length_a   1.000
_cell.length_b   1.000
_cell.length_c   1.000
_cell.angle_alpha   90.00
_cell.angle_beta   90.00
_cell.angle_gamma   90.00
#
_symmetry.space_group_name_H-M   'P 1'
#
loop_
_entity.id
_entity.type
_entity.pdbx_description
1 polymer ?
#
loop_
_entity_poly.entity_id
_entity_poly.type
_entity_poly.pdbx_seq_one_letter_code
_entity_poly.pdbx_strand_id
1 'polypeptide(L)'
;MTNESQVTKWLKDNTDLSWARTDGDSPAVKLDRLYINRGEAYEIRDFILKYYDECNLEHKSDNYKISLEKILAYKKGEKVKTEDLLAHLKSKLKNS
;
A
#
# COMPACT_ATOMS: atom_id res chain seq x y z
N MET A 1 15.28 5.81 12.13
CA MET A 1 13.84 5.74 11.80
C MET A 1 13.68 4.59 10.80
N THR A 2 12.72 3.68 10.99
CA THR A 2 12.51 2.55 10.06
C THR A 2 11.74 3.01 8.81
N ASN A 3 11.92 2.31 7.69
CA ASN A 3 11.15 2.58 6.45
C ASN A 3 9.64 2.50 6.70
N GLU A 4 9.17 1.54 7.50
CA GLU A 4 7.77 1.43 7.91
C GLU A 4 7.28 2.68 8.66
N SER A 5 8.05 3.17 9.64
CA SER A 5 7.69 4.38 10.38
C SER A 5 7.72 5.63 9.49
N GLN A 6 8.63 5.67 8.51
CA GLN A 6 8.72 6.77 7.56
C GLN A 6 7.52 6.81 6.61
N VAL A 7 7.14 5.67 6.01
CA VAL A 7 5.96 5.56 5.14
C VAL A 7 4.69 5.86 5.94
N THR A 8 4.57 5.33 7.16
CA THR A 8 3.42 5.57 8.05
C THR A 8 3.25 7.05 8.36
N LYS A 9 4.34 7.72 8.75
CA LYS A 9 4.33 9.15 9.03
C LYS A 9 3.93 9.94 7.79
N TRP A 10 4.54 9.64 6.65
CA TRP A 10 4.23 10.33 5.40
C TRP A 10 2.76 10.17 4.99
N LEU A 11 2.20 8.96 5.07
CA LEU A 11 0.78 8.73 4.76
C LEU A 11 -0.15 9.49 5.71
N LYS A 12 0.15 9.55 7.02
CA LYS A 12 -0.64 10.34 7.97
C LYS A 12 -0.57 11.85 7.71
N ASP A 13 0.61 12.34 7.33
CA ASP A 13 0.84 13.77 7.11
C ASP A 13 0.29 14.27 5.77
N ASN A 14 0.08 13.37 4.79
CA ASN A 14 -0.24 13.74 3.39
C ASN A 14 -1.56 13.15 2.88
N THR A 15 -2.27 12.33 3.66
CA THR A 15 -3.50 11.67 3.20
C THR A 15 -4.53 11.55 4.32
N ASP A 16 -5.81 11.59 3.95
CA ASP A 16 -6.94 11.32 4.85
C ASP A 16 -7.37 9.85 4.84
N LEU A 17 -6.45 8.93 4.56
CA LEU A 17 -6.74 7.50 4.46
C LEU A 17 -7.21 6.94 5.80
N SER A 18 -8.18 6.03 5.76
CA SER A 18 -8.67 5.36 6.96
C SER A 18 -7.62 4.41 7.53
N TRP A 19 -7.18 4.71 8.75
CA TRP A 19 -6.36 3.83 9.59
C TRP A 19 -7.22 2.94 10.50
N ALA A 20 -8.55 2.99 10.39
CA ALA A 20 -9.43 2.14 11.19
C ALA A 20 -9.21 0.66 10.82
N ARG A 21 -9.20 -0.23 11.82
CA ARG A 21 -9.35 -1.66 11.55
C ARG A 21 -10.82 -1.89 11.27
N THR A 22 -11.15 -2.63 10.21
CA THR A 22 -12.55 -2.93 9.89
C THR A 22 -13.10 -3.82 11.01
N ASP A 23 -14.00 -3.29 11.84
CA ASP A 23 -14.68 -4.07 12.88
C ASP A 23 -15.68 -5.02 12.22
N GLY A 24 -15.26 -6.27 12.02
CA GLY A 24 -16.12 -7.37 11.59
C GLY A 24 -16.45 -8.26 12.78
N ASP A 25 -17.72 -8.27 13.17
CA ASP A 25 -18.32 -9.10 14.22
C ASP A 25 -18.21 -10.60 13.87
N SER A 26 -17.04 -11.22 14.07
CA SER A 26 -16.80 -12.68 14.02
C SER A 26 -15.37 -13.05 14.47
N PRO A 27 -15.16 -14.22 15.11
CA PRO A 27 -13.87 -14.58 15.70
C PRO A 27 -12.80 -14.79 14.62
N ALA A 28 -11.69 -14.07 14.76
CA ALA A 28 -10.60 -14.05 13.77
C ALA A 28 -9.86 -15.40 13.66
N VAL A 29 -10.17 -16.18 12.61
CA VAL A 29 -9.43 -17.38 12.21
C VAL A 29 -8.00 -17.00 11.79
N LYS A 30 -7.01 -17.74 12.30
CA LYS A 30 -5.59 -17.31 12.41
C LYS A 30 -4.86 -17.00 11.09
N LEU A 31 -5.42 -17.31 9.92
CA LEU A 31 -4.80 -17.09 8.60
C LEU A 31 -5.43 -15.95 7.79
N ASP A 32 -6.70 -15.59 8.02
CA ASP A 32 -7.39 -14.45 7.37
C ASP A 32 -7.04 -13.08 7.98
N ARG A 33 -6.25 -13.06 9.06
CA ARG A 33 -5.78 -11.84 9.75
C ARG A 33 -4.83 -10.98 8.91
N LEU A 34 -4.33 -11.48 7.79
CA LEU A 34 -3.30 -10.81 7.01
C LEU A 34 -3.85 -9.84 5.96
N TYR A 35 -5.09 -10.00 5.46
CA TYR A 35 -5.51 -9.24 4.28
C TYR A 35 -6.97 -8.75 4.21
N ILE A 36 -7.89 -9.11 5.13
CA ILE A 36 -9.33 -8.78 4.94
C ILE A 36 -9.86 -7.70 5.92
N ASN A 37 -9.20 -7.42 7.05
CA ASN A 37 -9.70 -6.51 8.10
C ASN A 37 -8.76 -5.31 8.42
N ARG A 38 -8.01 -4.80 7.45
CA ARG A 38 -7.10 -3.66 7.63
C ARG A 38 -7.61 -2.45 6.85
N GLY A 39 -7.63 -1.28 7.49
CA GLY A 39 -8.01 -0.03 6.85
C GLY A 39 -7.14 0.31 5.65
N GLU A 40 -7.69 1.12 4.74
CA GLU A 40 -7.08 1.50 3.46
C GLU A 40 -5.63 1.96 3.60
N ALA A 41 -5.30 2.68 4.67
CA ALA A 41 -3.95 3.17 4.92
C ALA A 41 -2.93 2.05 5.19
N TYR A 42 -3.34 0.97 5.87
CA TYR A 42 -2.46 -0.16 6.16
C TYR A 42 -2.14 -0.97 4.90
N GLU A 43 -3.14 -1.17 4.03
CA GLU A 43 -2.94 -1.85 2.74
C GLU A 43 -1.96 -1.07 1.86
N ILE A 44 -2.16 0.24 1.75
CA ILE A 44 -1.31 1.13 0.95
C ILE A 44 0.11 1.16 1.50
N ARG A 45 0.27 1.23 2.82
CA ARG A 45 1.59 1.17 3.48
C ARG A 45 2.32 -0.14 3.17
N ASP A 46 1.67 -1.27 3.38
CA ASP A 46 2.28 -2.58 3.17
C ASP A 46 2.62 -2.79 1.69
N PHE A 47 1.77 -2.29 0.78
CA PHE A 47 2.06 -2.25 -0.65
C PHE A 47 3.31 -1.43 -0.97
N ILE A 48 3.40 -0.19 -0.47
CA ILE A 48 4.55 0.69 -0.71
C ILE A 48 5.84 0.05 -0.20
N LEU A 49 5.82 -0.52 1.01
CA LEU A 49 6.99 -1.19 1.59
C LEU A 49 7.44 -2.35 0.71
N LYS A 50 6.52 -3.23 0.31
CA LYS A 50 6.84 -4.37 -0.55
C LYS A 50 7.31 -3.94 -1.93
N TYR A 51 6.65 -2.96 -2.54
CA TYR A 51 7.02 -2.44 -3.85
C TYR A 51 8.43 -1.83 -3.84
N TYR A 52 8.79 -1.12 -2.77
CA TYR A 52 10.09 -0.46 -2.67
C TYR A 52 11.21 -1.45 -2.40
N ASP A 53 10.95 -2.44 -1.55
CA ASP A 53 11.89 -3.54 -1.30
C ASP A 53 12.14 -4.35 -2.59
N GLU A 54 11.07 -4.76 -3.29
CA GLU A 54 11.18 -5.58 -4.50
C GLU A 54 11.76 -4.83 -5.71
N CYS A 55 11.63 -3.50 -5.75
CA CYS A 55 12.15 -2.67 -6.84
C CYS A 55 13.41 -1.89 -6.45
N ASN A 56 13.95 -2.12 -5.24
CA ASN A 56 15.08 -1.38 -4.67
C ASN A 56 14.92 0.16 -4.78
N LEU A 57 13.71 0.65 -4.49
CA LEU A 57 13.38 2.08 -4.57
C LEU A 57 13.74 2.81 -3.28
N GLU A 58 14.16 4.06 -3.43
CA GLU A 58 14.49 4.89 -2.28
C GLU A 58 13.22 5.41 -1.59
N HIS A 59 13.24 5.33 -0.26
CA HIS A 59 12.20 5.82 0.64
C HIS A 59 12.23 7.36 0.74
N LYS A 60 11.67 8.05 -0.27
CA LYS A 60 11.56 9.52 -0.36
C LYS A 60 10.12 9.99 -0.59
N SER A 61 9.82 11.20 -0.13
CA SER A 61 8.49 11.83 -0.21
C SER A 61 7.92 11.83 -1.63
N ASP A 62 8.74 12.22 -2.62
CA ASP A 62 8.32 12.29 -4.02
C ASP A 62 7.92 10.92 -4.57
N ASN A 63 8.70 9.89 -4.23
CA ASN A 63 8.39 8.52 -4.63
C ASN A 63 7.08 8.06 -3.99
N TYR A 64 6.85 8.38 -2.72
CA TYR A 64 5.62 7.98 -2.02
C TYR A 64 4.39 8.60 -2.67
N LYS A 65 4.48 9.87 -3.07
CA LYS A 65 3.42 10.55 -3.81
C LYS A 65 3.11 9.86 -5.14
N ILE A 66 4.12 9.60 -5.96
CA ILE A 66 3.95 8.93 -7.26
C ILE A 66 3.34 7.54 -7.08
N SER A 67 3.82 6.79 -6.09
CA SER A 67 3.33 5.44 -5.80
C SER A 67 1.88 5.46 -5.33
N LEU A 68 1.55 6.36 -4.40
CA LEU A 68 0.19 6.55 -3.92
C LEU A 68 -0.78 6.93 -5.04
N GLU A 69 -0.42 7.91 -5.88
CA GLU A 69 -1.25 8.34 -7.01
C GLU A 69 -1.53 7.17 -7.97
N LYS A 70 -0.51 6.34 -8.26
CA LYS A 70 -0.69 5.14 -9.09
C LYS A 70 -1.58 4.10 -8.41
N ILE A 71 -1.42 3.88 -7.10
CA ILE A 71 -2.25 2.95 -6.33
C ILE A 71 -3.71 3.41 -6.34
N LEU A 72 -3.97 4.70 -6.09
CA LEU A 72 -5.31 5.27 -6.09
C LEU A 72 -5.94 5.28 -7.48
N ALA A 73 -5.19 5.66 -8.51
CA ALA A 73 -5.65 5.63 -9.90
C ALA A 73 -6.03 4.20 -10.32
N TYR A 74 -5.23 3.22 -9.90
CA TYR A 74 -5.51 1.81 -10.17
C TYR A 74 -6.72 1.29 -9.40
N LYS A 75 -6.82 1.55 -8.08
CA LYS A 75 -8.00 1.20 -7.26
C LYS A 75 -9.29 1.84 -7.78
N LYS A 76 -9.22 3.05 -8.35
CA LYS A 76 -10.36 3.77 -8.93
C LYS A 76 -10.76 3.25 -10.32
N GLY A 77 -9.79 2.76 -11.10
CA GLY A 77 -10.00 2.25 -12.46
C GLY A 77 -10.37 0.76 -12.51
N GLU A 78 -9.90 -0.04 -11.56
CA GLU A 78 -9.95 -1.49 -11.62
C GLU A 78 -10.22 -2.11 -10.22
N LYS A 79 -11.29 -2.91 -10.09
CA LYS A 79 -11.56 -3.77 -8.92
C LYS A 79 -10.55 -4.92 -8.87
N VAL A 80 -9.29 -4.64 -8.53
CA VAL A 80 -8.21 -5.61 -8.70
C VAL A 80 -7.45 -5.87 -7.41
N LYS A 81 -6.98 -7.13 -7.28
CA LYS A 81 -6.22 -7.65 -6.15
C LYS A 81 -4.81 -7.06 -6.11
N THR A 82 -4.25 -6.93 -4.91
CA THR A 82 -2.93 -6.34 -4.61
C THR A 82 -1.77 -6.88 -5.47
N GLU A 83 -1.83 -8.15 -5.88
CA GLU A 83 -0.77 -8.81 -6.66
C GLU A 83 -0.68 -8.32 -8.11
N ASP A 84 -1.83 -8.07 -8.76
CA ASP A 84 -1.87 -7.58 -10.14
C ASP A 84 -1.35 -6.13 -10.23
N LEU A 85 -1.62 -5.31 -9.21
CA LEU A 85 -1.07 -3.95 -9.10
C LEU A 85 0.46 -3.96 -8.96
N LEU A 86 1.00 -4.87 -8.13
CA LEU A 86 2.46 -5.05 -8.01
C LEU A 86 3.08 -5.45 -9.36
N ALA A 87 2.46 -6.39 -10.08
CA ALA A 87 2.92 -6.81 -11.40
C ALA A 87 2.88 -5.66 -12.43
N HIS A 88 1.81 -4.87 -12.43
CA HIS A 88 1.65 -3.72 -13.30
C HIS A 88 2.76 -2.68 -13.08
N LEU A 89 3.01 -2.29 -11.82
CA LEU A 89 4.04 -1.29 -11.50
C LEU A 89 5.45 -1.77 -11.81
N LYS A 90 5.75 -3.06 -11.60
CA LYS A 90 7.02 -3.67 -12.00
C LYS A 90 7.22 -3.63 -13.52
N SER A 91 6.18 -3.93 -14.29
CA SER A 91 6.26 -3.90 -15.77
C SER A 91 6.57 -2.50 -16.31
N LYS A 92 6.02 -1.46 -15.66
CA LYS A 92 6.26 -0.06 -16.03
C LYS A 92 7.68 0.40 -15.73
N LEU A 93 8.29 -0.11 -14.65
CA LEU A 93 9.68 0.17 -14.27
C LEU A 93 10.71 -0.44 -15.22
N LYS A 94 10.44 -1.64 -15.78
CA LYS A 94 11.36 -2.29 -16.73
C LYS A 94 11.40 -1.66 -18.13
N ASN A 95 10.41 -0.84 -18.47
CA ASN A 95 10.27 -0.19 -19.77
C ASN A 95 10.60 1.32 -19.72
N SER A 96 11.35 1.78 -18.72
CA SER A 96 11.86 3.17 -18.61
C SER A 96 13.39 3.20 -18.58
#